data_AF-A0A4Q3AGK1-F1
#
_entry.id   AF-A0A4Q3AGK1-F1
#
_cell.length_a   1.000
_cell.length_b   1.000
_cell.length_c   1.000
_cell.angle_alpha   90.00
_cell.angle_beta   90.00
_cell.angle_gamma   90.00
#
_symmetry.space_group_name_H-M   'P 1'
#
loop_
_entity.id
_entity.type
_entity.pdbx_description
1 polymer ?
#
loop_
_entity_poly.entity_id
_entity_poly.type
_entity_poly.pdbx_seq_one_letter_code
_entity_poly.pdbx_strand_id
1 'polypeptide(L)'
;MKRLLILLLMLAMPMGGYAAQGFKAQSCYFDGQGRFTVEVDVPEGTRHAVLEGFVPGQPGTWRNLVSGAVDGREARVLFRLPAAFSTREMVRARVGPETTVPAAQLNDPTLYTVIYGGLDEQLKLDFLKNASAKMREWAGLPRAEYQAKLIAWAQ
;
A
#
# COMPACT_ATOMS: atom_id res chain seq x y z
N MET A 1 -59.73 10.65 14.20
CA MET A 1 -59.62 9.29 14.78
C MET A 1 -58.73 8.49 13.83
N LYS A 2 -57.49 8.12 14.23
CA LYS A 2 -57.12 6.77 14.74
C LYS A 2 -57.47 5.69 13.68
N ARG A 3 -56.60 4.88 13.07
CA ARG A 3 -55.30 4.21 13.42
C ARG A 3 -54.65 3.78 12.07
N LEU A 4 -53.35 3.86 11.80
CA LEU A 4 -52.16 3.12 12.31
C LEU A 4 -52.27 1.58 12.25
N LEU A 5 -51.62 0.96 11.24
CA LEU A 5 -50.84 -0.31 11.24
C LEU A 5 -50.50 -0.62 9.75
N ILE A 6 -49.29 -0.43 9.21
CA ILE A 6 -48.02 -1.16 9.40
C ILE A 6 -48.14 -2.66 9.15
N LEU A 7 -47.57 -3.16 8.05
CA LEU A 7 -46.40 -4.06 8.05
C LEU A 7 -45.97 -4.31 6.59
N LEU A 8 -44.96 -3.59 6.09
CA LEU A 8 -43.55 -3.98 6.13
C LEU A 8 -43.24 -5.13 5.16
N LEU A 9 -43.17 -4.80 3.87
CA LEU A 9 -42.49 -5.64 2.87
C LEU A 9 -41.44 -4.78 2.15
N MET A 10 -40.20 -5.26 2.22
CA MET A 10 -39.15 -5.03 1.23
C MET A 10 -38.61 -3.60 1.12
N LEU A 11 -37.85 -3.17 2.12
CA LEU A 11 -36.49 -2.78 1.78
C LEU A 11 -35.55 -3.81 2.41
N ALA A 12 -35.13 -4.75 1.58
CA ALA A 12 -33.84 -5.39 1.76
C ALA A 12 -32.81 -4.27 1.88
N MET A 13 -32.47 -3.90 3.11
CA MET A 13 -31.17 -3.31 3.33
C MET A 13 -30.19 -4.38 2.85
N PRO A 14 -29.38 -4.16 1.80
CA PRO A 14 -28.08 -4.76 1.85
C PRO A 14 -27.46 -4.15 3.10
N MET A 15 -27.44 -4.91 4.20
CA MET A 15 -26.30 -4.82 5.09
C MET A 15 -25.12 -5.14 4.19
N GLY A 16 -24.59 -4.09 3.55
CA GLY A 16 -23.35 -4.11 2.84
C GLY A 16 -22.31 -4.37 3.91
N GLY A 17 -22.15 -5.65 4.26
CA GLY A 17 -20.88 -6.17 4.66
C GLY A 17 -19.95 -5.80 3.52
N TYR A 18 -19.29 -4.65 3.65
CA TYR A 18 -18.07 -4.37 2.93
C TYR A 18 -17.11 -5.44 3.43
N ALA A 19 -17.14 -6.58 2.75
CA ALA A 19 -16.06 -7.53 2.77
C ALA A 19 -14.81 -6.69 2.57
N ALA A 20 -13.95 -6.67 3.58
CA ALA A 20 -12.64 -6.05 3.54
C ALA A 20 -12.01 -6.36 2.18
N GLN A 21 -12.07 -5.39 1.28
CA GLN A 21 -11.57 -5.56 -0.07
C GLN A 21 -10.05 -5.64 0.11
N GLY A 22 -9.47 -6.81 -0.11
CA GLY A 22 -8.02 -6.96 -0.06
C GLY A 22 -7.43 -6.05 -1.14
N PHE A 23 -6.80 -4.95 -0.74
CA PHE A 23 -6.21 -4.01 -1.69
C PHE A 23 -4.88 -4.59 -2.19
N LYS A 24 -4.62 -4.40 -3.48
CA LYS A 24 -3.38 -4.86 -4.10
C LYS A 24 -2.22 -4.03 -3.54
N ALA A 25 -1.25 -4.69 -2.91
CA ALA A 25 0.05 -4.07 -2.63
C ALA A 25 0.63 -3.57 -3.95
N GLN A 26 1.13 -2.34 -3.96
CA GLN A 26 1.71 -1.73 -5.16
C GLN A 26 3.09 -2.32 -5.43
N SER A 27 3.88 -2.51 -4.37
CA SER A 27 5.21 -3.11 -4.44
C SER A 27 5.54 -3.84 -3.13
N CYS A 28 6.43 -4.83 -3.21
CA CYS A 28 7.08 -5.41 -2.05
C CYS A 28 8.55 -5.70 -2.36
N TYR A 29 9.44 -5.46 -1.40
CA TYR A 29 10.89 -5.60 -1.57
C TYR A 29 11.60 -5.68 -0.21
N PHE A 30 12.88 -6.02 -0.21
CA PHE A 30 13.74 -5.86 0.95
C PHE A 30 14.47 -4.51 0.87
N ASP A 31 14.42 -3.70 1.92
CA ASP A 31 15.10 -2.41 1.97
C ASP A 31 16.63 -2.58 2.14
N GLY A 32 17.38 -1.47 2.09
CA GLY A 32 18.84 -1.49 2.29
C GLY A 32 19.30 -1.96 3.68
N GLN A 33 18.38 -2.16 4.63
CA GLN A 33 18.62 -2.71 5.96
C GLN A 33 18.18 -4.19 6.06
N GLY A 34 17.77 -4.81 4.95
CA GLY A 34 17.30 -6.19 4.90
C GLY A 34 15.89 -6.40 5.46
N ARG A 35 15.10 -5.33 5.63
CA ARG A 35 13.71 -5.42 6.12
C ARG A 35 12.74 -5.61 4.98
N PHE A 36 11.83 -6.57 5.14
CA PHE A 36 10.75 -6.75 4.18
C PHE A 36 9.78 -5.56 4.26
N THR A 37 9.59 -4.89 3.14
CA THR A 37 8.79 -3.67 3.02
C THR A 37 7.64 -3.90 2.04
N VAL A 38 6.46 -3.41 2.40
CA VAL A 38 5.24 -3.48 1.59
C VAL A 38 4.69 -2.07 1.42
N GLU A 39 4.50 -1.65 0.18
CA GLU A 39 3.92 -0.36 -0.17
C GLU A 39 2.49 -0.51 -0.66
N VAL A 40 1.61 0.35 -0.16
CA VAL A 40 0.17 0.27 -0.42
C VAL A 40 -0.36 1.66 -0.68
N ASP A 41 -1.02 1.84 -1.81
CA ASP A 41 -1.77 3.06 -2.08
C ASP A 41 -3.06 3.05 -1.25
N VAL A 42 -3.33 4.17 -0.59
CA VAL A 42 -4.48 4.37 0.30
C VAL A 42 -5.42 5.38 -0.34
N PRO A 43 -6.64 4.99 -0.71
CA PRO A 43 -7.60 5.90 -1.31
C PRO A 43 -8.18 6.88 -0.29
N GLU A 44 -8.66 8.02 -0.78
CA GLU A 44 -9.45 8.98 0.00
C GLU A 44 -10.64 8.28 0.70
N GLY A 45 -10.96 8.74 1.91
CA GLY A 45 -12.00 8.16 2.76
C GLY A 45 -11.50 7.04 3.70
N THR A 46 -10.27 6.56 3.50
CA THR A 46 -9.65 5.56 4.39
C THR A 46 -9.17 6.16 5.71
N ARG A 47 -9.43 5.48 6.83
CA ARG A 47 -9.04 5.93 8.18
C ARG A 47 -8.01 5.05 8.86
N HIS A 48 -7.79 3.83 8.38
CA HIS A 48 -6.70 2.98 8.84
C HIS A 48 -6.12 2.10 7.74
N ALA A 49 -4.87 1.67 7.93
CA ALA A 49 -4.25 0.63 7.13
C ALA A 49 -3.60 -0.43 8.03
N VAL A 50 -3.70 -1.69 7.63
CA VAL A 50 -3.23 -2.86 8.38
C VAL A 50 -2.46 -3.79 7.46
N LEU A 51 -1.28 -4.22 7.90
CA LEU A 51 -0.57 -5.36 7.34
C LEU A 51 -0.93 -6.59 8.15
N GLU A 52 -1.47 -7.59 7.47
CA GLU A 52 -1.88 -8.86 8.04
C GLU A 52 -0.90 -9.97 7.65
N GLY A 53 -0.66 -10.91 8.55
CA GLY A 53 0.20 -12.07 8.37
C GLY A 53 -0.56 -13.38 8.48
N PHE A 54 -0.11 -14.41 7.76
CA PHE A 54 -0.62 -15.77 7.81
C PHE A 54 0.52 -16.77 7.62
N VAL A 55 0.50 -17.86 8.39
CA VAL A 55 1.48 -18.95 8.25
C VAL A 55 0.80 -20.09 7.51
N PRO A 56 1.18 -20.39 6.25
CA PRO A 56 0.65 -21.53 5.52
C PRO A 56 0.89 -22.84 6.28
N GLY A 57 -0.15 -23.67 6.37
CA GLY A 57 -0.08 -24.97 7.03
C GLY A 57 -0.25 -24.94 8.56
N GLN A 58 -0.41 -23.76 9.18
CA GLN A 58 -0.89 -23.66 10.55
C GLN A 58 -2.39 -23.32 10.56
N PRO A 59 -3.22 -24.03 11.34
CA PRO A 59 -4.61 -23.63 11.53
C PRO A 59 -4.66 -22.27 12.22
N GLY A 60 -5.21 -21.26 11.54
CA GLY A 60 -5.26 -19.90 12.05
C GLY A 60 -5.95 -18.94 11.11
N THR A 61 -6.34 -17.79 11.65
CA THR A 61 -6.83 -16.64 10.89
C THR A 61 -5.69 -15.69 10.56
N TRP A 62 -5.95 -14.75 9.65
CA TRP A 62 -5.04 -13.63 9.41
C TRP A 62 -4.86 -12.83 10.70
N ARG A 63 -3.61 -12.55 11.06
CA ARG A 63 -3.26 -11.74 12.22
C ARG A 63 -2.83 -10.34 11.82
N ASN A 64 -3.28 -9.32 12.55
CA ASN A 64 -2.82 -7.95 12.35
C ASN A 64 -1.36 -7.84 12.83
N LEU A 65 -0.41 -7.76 11.91
CA LEU A 65 1.01 -7.61 12.24
C LEU A 65 1.33 -6.17 12.61
N VAL A 66 0.98 -5.24 11.72
CA VAL A 66 1.24 -3.79 11.87
C VAL A 66 -0.03 -3.05 11.48
N SER A 67 -0.40 -2.00 12.22
CA SER A 67 -1.57 -1.18 11.93
C SER A 67 -1.29 0.28 12.22
N GLY A 68 -1.91 1.18 11.48
CA GLY A 68 -1.84 2.60 11.79
C GLY A 68 -3.02 3.39 11.24
N ALA A 69 -3.20 4.58 11.81
CA ALA A 69 -4.22 5.53 11.39
C ALA A 69 -3.79 6.28 10.12
N VAL A 70 -4.79 6.62 9.31
CA VAL A 70 -4.67 7.51 8.15
C VAL A 70 -5.70 8.63 8.29
N ASP A 71 -5.39 9.83 7.81
CA ASP A 71 -6.17 11.04 8.08
C ASP A 71 -7.42 11.20 7.18
N GLY A 72 -7.73 10.22 6.34
CA GLY A 72 -8.83 10.29 5.37
C GLY A 72 -8.43 10.77 3.98
N ARG A 73 -7.22 11.30 3.80
CA ARG A 73 -6.73 11.75 2.49
C ARG A 73 -6.11 10.59 1.73
N GLU A 74 -6.06 10.72 0.41
CA GLU A 74 -5.25 9.84 -0.42
C GLU A 74 -3.78 9.89 0.03
N ALA A 75 -3.17 8.73 0.19
CA ALA A 75 -1.83 8.57 0.74
C ALA A 75 -1.15 7.31 0.22
N ARG A 76 0.14 7.17 0.50
CA ARG A 76 0.84 5.90 0.43
C ARG A 76 1.27 5.47 1.82
N VAL A 77 1.04 4.21 2.13
CA VAL A 77 1.50 3.60 3.38
C VAL A 77 2.63 2.62 3.09
N LEU A 78 3.71 2.76 3.86
CA LEU A 78 4.80 1.80 3.90
C LEU A 78 4.73 1.02 5.20
N PHE A 79 4.63 -0.29 5.07
CA PHE A 79 4.82 -1.23 6.16
C PHE A 79 6.22 -1.82 6.08
N ARG A 80 6.96 -1.81 7.19
CA ARG A 80 8.26 -2.47 7.30
C ARG A 80 8.17 -3.53 8.37
N LEU A 81 8.61 -4.73 8.05
CA LEU A 81 8.72 -5.81 9.03
C LEU A 81 10.13 -5.82 9.63
N PRO A 82 10.30 -6.23 10.90
CA PRO A 82 11.62 -6.40 11.49
C PRO A 82 12.51 -7.31 10.63
N ALA A 83 13.82 -7.09 10.62
CA ALA A 83 14.75 -7.94 9.85
C ALA A 83 14.71 -9.42 10.27
N ALA A 84 14.32 -9.68 11.53
CA ALA A 84 14.10 -11.03 12.06
C ALA A 84 12.73 -11.63 11.70
N PHE A 85 11.93 -10.96 10.85
CA PHE A 85 10.62 -11.45 10.45
C PHE A 85 10.73 -12.77 9.66
N SER A 86 9.83 -13.70 9.97
CA SER A 86 9.82 -15.02 9.37
C SER A 86 9.50 -14.95 7.87
N THR A 87 10.42 -15.43 7.03
CA THR A 87 10.19 -15.58 5.58
C THR A 87 9.15 -16.64 5.23
N ARG A 88 8.65 -17.38 6.22
CA ARG A 88 7.60 -18.42 6.04
C ARG A 88 6.19 -17.86 6.16
N GLU A 89 6.05 -16.58 6.48
CA GLU A 89 4.75 -15.91 6.59
C GLU A 89 4.36 -15.26 5.28
N MET A 90 3.11 -15.47 4.88
CA MET A 90 2.46 -14.68 3.84
C MET A 90 1.92 -13.40 4.47
N VAL A 91 2.04 -12.29 3.76
CA VAL A 91 1.46 -11.01 4.20
C VAL A 91 0.51 -10.45 3.16
N ARG A 92 -0.48 -9.69 3.63
CA ARG A 92 -1.37 -8.90 2.79
C ARG A 92 -1.69 -7.58 3.48
N ALA A 93 -1.96 -6.54 2.71
CA ALA A 93 -2.42 -5.28 3.25
C ALA A 93 -3.94 -5.16 3.15
N ARG A 94 -4.53 -4.49 4.13
CA ARG A 94 -5.94 -4.12 4.18
C ARG A 94 -6.02 -2.66 4.57
N VAL A 95 -6.95 -1.94 3.97
CA VAL A 95 -7.31 -0.58 4.41
C VAL A 95 -8.79 -0.54 4.77
N GLY A 96 -9.18 0.39 5.63
CA GLY A 96 -10.56 0.52 6.08
C GLY A 96 -10.96 1.96 6.41
N PRO A 97 -12.23 2.34 6.18
CA PRO A 97 -12.76 3.66 6.50
C PRO A 97 -13.09 3.85 7.99
N GLU A 98 -13.02 2.80 8.81
CA GLU A 98 -13.34 2.87 10.23
C GLU A 98 -12.26 3.65 11.00
N THR A 99 -12.69 4.59 11.84
CA THR A 99 -11.77 5.41 12.65
C THR A 99 -11.07 4.61 13.75
N THR A 100 -11.65 3.48 14.17
CA THR A 100 -11.02 2.57 15.12
C THR A 100 -9.92 1.77 14.41
N VAL A 101 -8.67 2.08 14.74
CA VAL A 101 -7.51 1.31 14.24
C VAL A 101 -7.50 -0.08 14.89
N PRO A 102 -7.49 -1.17 14.12
CA PRO A 102 -7.40 -2.53 14.67
C PRO A 102 -6.11 -2.73 15.45
N ALA A 103 -6.16 -3.44 16.59
CA ALA A 103 -4.96 -3.72 17.36
C ALA A 103 -3.97 -4.60 16.57
N ALA A 104 -2.68 -4.21 16.59
CA ALA A 104 -1.59 -4.93 15.96
C ALA A 104 -0.70 -5.65 16.98
N GLN A 105 -0.06 -6.73 16.54
CA GLN A 105 0.92 -7.47 17.34
C GLN A 105 2.23 -6.70 17.49
N LEU A 106 2.64 -5.97 16.46
CA LEU A 106 3.85 -5.16 16.44
C LEU A 106 3.44 -3.68 16.58
N ASN A 107 3.92 -3.04 17.65
CA ASN A 107 3.54 -1.66 18.01
C ASN A 107 4.76 -0.70 17.96
N ASP A 108 5.65 -0.90 16.99
CA ASP A 108 6.80 -0.03 16.78
C ASP A 108 6.48 1.02 15.70
N PRO A 109 6.56 2.33 16.01
CA PRO A 109 6.27 3.41 15.06
C PRO A 109 7.12 3.39 13.79
N THR A 110 8.31 2.79 13.81
CA THR A 110 9.21 2.71 12.65
C THR A 110 8.75 1.70 11.59
N LEU A 111 7.83 0.80 11.97
CA LEU A 111 7.28 -0.24 11.10
C LEU A 111 6.13 0.28 10.22
N TYR A 112 5.65 1.50 10.47
CA TYR A 112 4.52 2.09 9.77
C TYR A 112 4.82 3.54 9.39
N THR A 113 4.68 3.89 8.11
CA THR A 113 4.87 5.26 7.65
C THR A 113 3.76 5.63 6.69
N VAL A 114 3.14 6.79 6.91
CA VAL A 114 2.17 7.37 5.97
C VAL A 114 2.81 8.55 5.26
N ILE A 115 2.69 8.56 3.94
CA ILE A 115 3.17 9.62 3.07
C ILE A 115 1.95 10.28 2.44
N TYR A 116 1.72 11.54 2.81
CA TYR A 116 0.65 12.38 2.28
C TYR A 116 1.21 13.36 1.26
N GLY A 117 0.56 13.45 0.11
CA GLY A 117 1.00 14.32 -0.99
C GLY A 117 2.09 13.69 -1.85
N GLY A 118 1.85 13.68 -3.16
CA GLY A 118 2.82 13.26 -4.17
C GLY A 118 2.73 11.79 -4.62
N LEU A 119 1.57 11.34 -5.12
CA LEU A 119 1.58 10.54 -6.36
C LEU A 119 2.04 11.50 -7.46
N ASP A 120 3.33 11.84 -7.48
CA ASP A 120 3.84 12.82 -8.42
C ASP A 120 4.04 12.12 -9.77
N GLU A 121 2.91 11.71 -10.37
CA GLU A 121 2.84 11.25 -11.75
C GLU A 121 3.46 12.30 -12.66
N GLN A 122 3.36 13.59 -12.32
CA GLN A 122 4.03 14.68 -13.03
C GLN A 122 5.55 14.53 -12.94
N LEU A 123 6.11 14.34 -11.74
CA LEU A 123 7.56 14.18 -11.55
C LEU A 123 8.08 12.85 -12.15
N LYS A 124 7.27 11.79 -12.12
CA LYS A 124 7.55 10.52 -12.82
C LYS A 124 7.50 10.71 -14.34
N LEU A 125 6.50 11.42 -14.86
CA LEU A 125 6.37 11.74 -16.28
C LEU A 125 7.49 12.68 -16.74
N ASP A 126 7.89 13.63 -15.92
CA ASP A 126 8.97 14.57 -16.21
C ASP A 126 10.32 13.86 -16.14
N PHE A 127 10.52 12.95 -15.19
CA PHE A 127 11.67 12.04 -15.19
C PHE A 127 11.72 11.20 -16.46
N LEU A 128 10.61 10.56 -16.86
CA LEU A 128 10.54 9.75 -18.08
C LEU A 128 10.74 10.59 -19.36
N LYS A 129 10.21 11.81 -19.40
CA LYS A 129 10.42 12.76 -20.52
C LYS A 129 11.89 13.19 -20.61
N ASN A 130 12.51 13.53 -19.48
CA ASN A 130 13.91 13.94 -19.42
C ASN A 130 14.85 12.79 -19.78
N ALA A 131 14.58 11.58 -19.29
CA ALA A 131 15.25 10.35 -19.69
C ALA A 131 15.11 10.11 -21.20
N SER A 132 13.90 10.22 -21.74
CA SER A 132 13.63 10.04 -23.18
C SER A 132 14.30 11.11 -24.05
N ALA A 133 14.46 12.34 -23.54
CA ALA A 133 15.21 13.39 -24.22
C ALA A 133 16.71 13.06 -24.26
N LYS A 134 17.28 12.59 -23.15
CA LYS A 134 18.69 12.17 -23.09
C LYS A 134 19.00 10.95 -23.94
N MET A 135 18.11 9.96 -23.98
CA MET A 135 18.28 8.81 -24.87
C MET A 135 18.25 9.20 -26.35
N ARG A 136 17.41 10.18 -26.75
CA ARG A 136 17.42 10.72 -28.12
C ARG A 136 18.70 11.52 -28.43
N GLU A 137 19.19 12.31 -27.48
CA GLU A 137 20.47 13.01 -27.60
C GLU A 137 21.63 12.02 -27.81
N TRP A 138 21.60 10.88 -27.12
CA TRP A 138 22.68 9.89 -27.16
C TRP A 138 22.53 8.85 -28.27
N ALA A 139 21.37 8.75 -28.92
CA ALA A 139 21.13 7.80 -30.01
C ALA A 139 22.09 7.99 -31.21
N GLY A 140 22.68 9.18 -31.36
CA GLY A 140 23.69 9.46 -32.38
C GLY A 140 25.14 9.17 -31.96
N LEU A 141 25.40 8.72 -30.73
CA LEU A 141 26.74 8.48 -30.24
C LEU A 141 27.27 7.10 -30.67
N PRO A 142 28.60 6.94 -30.82
CA PRO A 142 29.23 5.63 -30.90
C PRO A 142 28.83 4.75 -29.72
N ARG A 143 28.59 3.46 -29.96
CA ARG A 143 28.05 2.50 -28.98
C ARG A 143 28.81 2.49 -27.63
N ALA A 144 30.14 2.60 -27.67
CA ALA A 144 30.96 2.63 -26.47
C ALA A 144 30.70 3.88 -25.62
N GLU A 145 30.53 5.04 -26.25
CA GLU A 145 30.21 6.30 -25.55
C GLU A 145 28.78 6.31 -25.03
N TYR A 146 27.83 5.78 -25.80
CA TYR A 146 26.45 5.59 -25.35
C TYR A 146 26.40 4.73 -24.07
N GLN A 147 27.12 3.61 -24.05
CA GLN A 147 27.19 2.73 -22.88
C GLN A 147 27.86 3.41 -21.68
N ALA A 148 28.95 4.15 -21.89
CA ALA A 148 29.60 4.90 -20.82
C ALA A 148 28.67 5.95 -20.21
N LYS A 149 27.90 6.68 -21.03
CA LYS A 149 26.93 7.68 -20.54
C LYS A 149 25.75 7.05 -19.81
N LEU A 150 25.26 5.90 -20.25
CA LEU A 150 24.22 5.16 -19.51
C LEU A 150 24.70 4.72 -18.13
N ILE A 151 25.92 4.19 -18.03
CA ILE A 151 26.50 3.75 -16.76
C ILE A 151 26.69 4.93 -15.82
N ALA A 152 27.25 6.04 -16.31
CA ALA A 152 27.45 7.26 -15.51
C ALA A 152 26.13 7.90 -15.05
N TRP A 153 25.05 7.74 -15.82
CA TRP A 153 23.73 8.28 -15.48
C TRP A 153 22.93 7.39 -14.51
N ALA A 154 23.26 6.10 -14.41
CA ALA A 154 22.62 5.15 -13.51
C ALA A 154 23.27 5.07 -12.10
N GLN A 155 24.36 5.79 -11.88
CA GLN A 155 25.06 5.94 -10.60
C GLN A 155 24.56 7.17 -9.84
#